data_AF-A0A2P6TV60-F1
#
_entry.id   AF-A0A2P6TV60-F1
#
_cell.length_a   1.000
_cell.length_b   1.000
_cell.length_c   1.000
_cell.angle_alpha   90.00
_cell.angle_beta   90.00
_cell.angle_gamma   90.00
#
_symmetry.space_group_name_H-M   'P 1'
#
loop_
_entity.id
_entity.type
_entity.pdbx_description
1 polymer ?
#
loop_
_entity_poly.entity_id
_entity_poly.type
_entity_poly.pdbx_seq_one_letter_code
_entity_poly.pdbx_strand_id
1 'polypeptide(L)'
;MAALGTLSHALKDVVSPAGRLTAARAVVDRVYGPAGGHGKDWRPRPLLDNKSRYLWTDAFGVVNYLTLACETGEQRYLDQAAGLIDAVHDTLGRDRAGKARLGNATVEEPTRGGLRIGKVHGEGHPDGDGQYFHYLTKWAFALNRMSLASGEAKYNRWALQLIEAAHPHFVAGSGSGEPHMWWKISIDMSHPVVHSEGNLDPFDGLVTYRLVQEAAEQPGALRREIADMERMVQNKYRRYRSNDPLDLGEALWLSHWALPEGEAWAQLVAERSSAALDDLWCRGYFRQPEPYRLAFREFGTTLGAQVNPAAGGQWAERVDSLHQFWVQHLFTRDADITPVMFAASLAPGAWARDYTPRLRQLAQRLRGNEQ
;
A
#
# COMPACT_ATOMS: atom_id res chain seq x y z
N MET A 1 -7.61 -9.03 -28.90
CA MET A 1 -7.16 -10.43 -28.86
C MET A 1 -5.69 -10.59 -28.49
N ALA A 2 -4.73 -9.87 -29.09
CA ALA A 2 -3.31 -9.99 -28.75
C ALA A 2 -2.95 -9.74 -27.26
N ALA A 3 -3.51 -8.69 -26.64
CA ALA A 3 -3.27 -8.37 -25.22
C ALA A 3 -3.87 -9.35 -24.21
N LEU A 4 -4.88 -10.14 -24.61
CA LEU A 4 -5.46 -11.20 -23.76
C LEU A 4 -4.63 -12.49 -23.85
N GLY A 5 -4.05 -12.78 -25.03
CA GLY A 5 -3.13 -13.90 -25.23
C GLY A 5 -1.83 -13.76 -24.44
N THR A 6 -1.29 -12.54 -24.33
CA THR A 6 -0.09 -12.26 -23.52
C THR A 6 -0.33 -12.42 -22.02
N LEU A 7 -1.47 -11.97 -21.49
CA LEU A 7 -1.80 -12.15 -20.07
C LEU A 7 -2.02 -13.62 -19.72
N SER A 8 -2.84 -14.34 -20.49
CA SER A 8 -3.11 -15.76 -20.24
C SER A 8 -1.84 -16.60 -20.30
N HIS A 9 -0.90 -16.27 -21.19
CA HIS A 9 0.40 -16.93 -21.25
C HIS A 9 1.27 -16.61 -20.02
N ALA A 10 1.37 -15.32 -19.64
CA ALA A 10 2.15 -14.89 -18.47
C ALA A 10 1.66 -15.51 -17.16
N LEU A 11 0.36 -15.79 -17.04
CA LEU A 11 -0.26 -16.38 -15.87
C LEU A 11 -0.09 -17.91 -15.76
N LYS A 12 0.57 -18.57 -16.72
CA LYS A 12 0.80 -20.04 -16.66
C LYS A 12 1.85 -20.45 -15.63
N ASP A 13 2.81 -19.57 -15.36
CA ASP A 13 3.85 -19.80 -14.36
C ASP A 13 3.83 -18.67 -13.34
N VAL A 14 3.23 -18.95 -12.19
CA VAL A 14 3.15 -18.03 -11.04
C VAL A 14 3.94 -18.54 -9.84
N VAL A 15 4.77 -19.57 -10.04
CA VAL A 15 5.56 -20.22 -8.98
C VAL A 15 7.03 -19.88 -9.13
N SER A 16 7.59 -19.98 -10.35
CA SER A 16 9.00 -19.69 -10.54
C SER A 16 9.29 -18.20 -10.36
N PRO A 17 10.49 -17.79 -9.90
CA PRO A 17 10.84 -16.37 -9.77
C PRO A 17 10.65 -15.58 -11.08
N ALA A 18 11.06 -16.15 -12.22
CA ALA A 18 10.92 -15.51 -13.53
C ALA A 18 9.44 -15.44 -13.98
N GLY A 19 8.67 -16.49 -13.71
CA GLY A 19 7.25 -16.56 -13.98
C GLY A 19 6.46 -15.52 -13.18
N ARG A 20 6.69 -15.46 -11.87
CA ARG A 20 6.10 -14.45 -10.97
C ARG A 20 6.33 -13.03 -11.45
N LEU A 21 7.57 -12.69 -11.85
CA LEU A 21 7.88 -11.36 -12.38
C LEU A 21 7.15 -11.08 -13.71
N THR A 22 7.12 -12.06 -14.61
CA THR A 22 6.40 -11.98 -15.89
C THR A 22 4.89 -11.80 -15.69
N ALA A 23 4.30 -12.54 -14.75
CA ALA A 23 2.90 -12.44 -14.36
C ALA A 23 2.58 -11.08 -13.73
N ALA A 24 3.39 -10.62 -12.76
CA ALA A 24 3.21 -9.32 -12.11
C ALA A 24 3.21 -8.18 -13.13
N ARG A 25 4.17 -8.19 -14.07
CA ARG A 25 4.21 -7.24 -15.19
C ARG A 25 2.92 -7.27 -16.01
N ALA A 26 2.52 -8.46 -16.47
CA ALA A 26 1.35 -8.60 -17.34
C ALA A 26 0.06 -8.13 -16.65
N VAL A 27 -0.07 -8.37 -15.34
CA VAL A 27 -1.20 -7.93 -14.54
C VAL A 27 -1.22 -6.41 -14.39
N VAL A 28 -0.09 -5.78 -14.05
CA VAL A 28 0.01 -4.32 -13.93
C VAL A 28 -0.27 -3.64 -15.27
N ASP A 29 0.28 -4.15 -16.38
CA ASP A 29 -0.02 -3.69 -17.73
C ASP A 29 -1.52 -3.82 -18.07
N ARG A 30 -2.17 -4.90 -17.61
CA ARG A 30 -3.61 -5.15 -17.80
C ARG A 30 -4.48 -4.17 -17.02
N VAL A 31 -4.07 -3.75 -15.83
CA VAL A 31 -4.82 -2.80 -15.00
C VAL A 31 -4.60 -1.37 -15.53
N TYR A 32 -3.36 -0.91 -15.60
CA TYR A 32 -3.06 0.51 -15.80
C TYR A 32 -2.86 0.94 -17.24
N GLY A 33 -2.66 0.05 -18.21
CA GLY A 33 -2.45 0.46 -19.59
C GLY A 33 -1.08 0.05 -20.12
N PRO A 34 -0.93 0.06 -21.45
CA PRO A 34 -0.01 -0.83 -22.13
C PRO A 34 1.45 -0.54 -21.82
N ALA A 35 2.23 -1.62 -21.80
CA ALA A 35 3.66 -1.69 -21.49
C ALA A 35 4.58 -0.73 -22.28
N GLY A 36 4.11 -0.20 -23.42
CA GLY A 36 4.90 0.63 -24.33
C GLY A 36 4.79 2.14 -24.07
N GLY A 37 3.80 2.58 -23.29
CA GLY A 37 3.66 4.01 -22.97
C GLY A 37 4.41 4.35 -21.68
N HIS A 38 5.20 5.42 -21.72
CA HIS A 38 5.91 5.98 -20.57
C HIS A 38 6.20 7.47 -20.81
N GLY A 39 6.88 8.12 -19.86
CA GLY A 39 7.18 9.55 -19.91
C GLY A 39 5.97 10.44 -19.59
N LYS A 40 6.14 11.75 -19.83
CA LYS A 40 5.22 12.81 -19.39
C LYS A 40 3.80 12.73 -19.95
N ASP A 41 3.60 12.01 -21.05
CA ASP A 41 2.30 11.87 -21.72
C ASP A 41 1.56 10.58 -21.32
N TRP A 42 2.22 9.65 -20.64
CA TRP A 42 1.57 8.43 -20.18
C TRP A 42 0.58 8.73 -19.06
N ARG A 43 -0.61 8.14 -19.17
CA ARG A 43 -1.64 8.20 -18.12
C ARG A 43 -2.16 6.80 -17.84
N PRO A 44 -2.40 6.44 -16.56
CA PRO A 44 -3.02 5.18 -16.24
C PRO A 44 -4.46 5.16 -16.76
N ARG A 45 -4.89 4.01 -17.27
CA ARG A 45 -6.30 3.73 -17.55
C ARG A 45 -7.12 3.83 -16.27
N PRO A 46 -8.37 4.31 -16.35
CA PRO A 46 -9.32 4.21 -15.25
C PRO A 46 -9.49 2.77 -14.78
N LEU A 47 -9.81 2.59 -13.49
CA LEU A 47 -10.05 1.27 -12.92
C LEU A 47 -11.34 0.66 -13.52
N LEU A 48 -11.48 -0.65 -13.46
CA LEU A 48 -12.56 -1.38 -14.13
C LEU A 48 -13.93 -1.12 -13.51
N ASP A 49 -14.05 -1.13 -12.19
CA ASP A 49 -15.33 -1.02 -11.51
C ASP A 49 -15.63 0.44 -11.16
N ASN A 50 -14.69 1.11 -10.50
CA ASN A 50 -14.82 2.50 -10.06
C ASN A 50 -14.77 3.51 -11.22
N LYS A 51 -14.26 3.11 -12.40
CA LYS A 51 -14.07 3.99 -13.57
C LYS A 51 -13.24 5.25 -13.28
N SER A 52 -12.47 5.22 -12.19
CA SER A 52 -11.67 6.35 -11.70
C SER A 52 -10.41 5.83 -11.00
N ARG A 53 -9.89 6.57 -10.02
CA ARG A 53 -8.78 6.22 -9.12
C ARG A 53 -9.31 5.75 -7.77
N TYR A 54 -8.53 4.89 -7.12
CA TYR A 54 -8.84 4.36 -5.80
C TYR A 54 -7.56 4.24 -4.98
N LEU A 55 -7.47 5.00 -3.88
CA LEU A 55 -6.19 5.35 -3.29
C LEU A 55 -5.38 4.13 -2.82
N TRP A 56 -6.03 3.15 -2.19
CA TRP A 56 -5.38 1.90 -1.78
C TRP A 56 -4.84 1.12 -2.97
N THR A 57 -5.66 0.91 -4.00
CA THR A 57 -5.24 0.22 -5.23
C THR A 57 -4.03 0.90 -5.85
N ASP A 58 -4.10 2.22 -6.01
CA ASP A 58 -3.06 2.97 -6.70
C ASP A 58 -1.75 3.04 -5.87
N ALA A 59 -1.81 3.02 -4.54
CA ALA A 59 -0.64 2.86 -3.70
C ALA A 59 0.11 1.54 -4.01
N PHE A 60 -0.62 0.42 -4.11
CA PHE A 60 -0.05 -0.85 -4.54
C PHE A 60 0.48 -0.79 -5.98
N GLY A 61 -0.24 -0.11 -6.88
CA GLY A 61 0.21 0.09 -8.27
C GLY A 61 1.56 0.77 -8.36
N VAL A 62 1.76 1.86 -7.60
CA VAL A 62 3.05 2.55 -7.53
C VAL A 62 4.15 1.60 -7.04
N VAL A 63 3.95 0.92 -5.91
CA VAL A 63 4.98 0.03 -5.33
C VAL A 63 5.30 -1.16 -6.26
N ASN A 64 4.31 -1.67 -6.98
CA ASN A 64 4.51 -2.69 -8.01
C ASN A 64 5.41 -2.18 -9.15
N TYR A 65 5.14 -0.97 -9.66
CA TYR A 65 5.99 -0.36 -10.68
C TYR A 65 7.44 -0.15 -10.19
N LEU A 66 7.63 0.30 -8.95
CA LEU A 66 8.97 0.45 -8.38
C LEU A 66 9.71 -0.89 -8.26
N THR A 67 8.98 -1.93 -7.87
CA THR A 67 9.52 -3.29 -7.83
C THR A 67 9.95 -3.74 -9.24
N LEU A 68 9.07 -3.58 -10.23
CA LEU A 68 9.39 -3.91 -11.63
C LEU A 68 10.59 -3.12 -12.14
N ALA A 69 10.69 -1.82 -11.85
CA ALA A 69 11.84 -1.00 -12.22
C ALA A 69 13.15 -1.55 -11.65
N CYS A 70 13.15 -1.97 -10.39
CA CYS A 70 14.34 -2.56 -9.75
C CYS A 70 14.68 -3.97 -10.25
N GLU A 71 13.68 -4.77 -10.61
CA GLU A 71 13.90 -6.14 -11.10
C GLU A 71 14.30 -6.20 -12.57
N THR A 72 13.81 -5.28 -13.42
CA THR A 72 14.11 -5.28 -14.86
C THR A 72 15.16 -4.25 -15.27
N GLY A 73 15.36 -3.20 -14.45
CA GLY A 73 16.20 -2.06 -14.81
C GLY A 73 15.60 -1.13 -15.86
N GLU A 74 14.32 -1.28 -16.20
CA GLU A 74 13.67 -0.48 -17.25
C GLU A 74 13.09 0.84 -16.69
N GLN A 75 13.59 1.97 -17.21
CA GLN A 75 13.16 3.32 -16.82
C GLN A 75 11.64 3.56 -16.94
N ARG A 76 10.98 2.91 -17.91
CA ARG A 76 9.54 3.08 -18.14
C ARG A 76 8.69 2.88 -16.88
N TYR A 77 9.12 1.99 -15.98
CA TYR A 77 8.35 1.67 -14.79
C TYR A 77 8.42 2.78 -13.75
N LEU A 78 9.54 3.51 -13.66
CA LEU A 78 9.61 4.73 -12.85
C LEU A 78 8.75 5.84 -13.44
N ASP A 79 8.77 6.02 -14.76
CA ASP A 79 7.92 7.00 -15.43
C ASP A 79 6.43 6.68 -15.22
N GLN A 80 6.04 5.41 -15.28
CA GLN A 80 4.68 4.95 -15.02
C GLN A 80 4.29 5.11 -13.54
N ALA A 81 5.20 4.86 -12.60
CA ALA A 81 4.98 5.16 -11.19
C ALA A 81 4.73 6.66 -10.97
N ALA A 82 5.56 7.52 -11.59
CA ALA A 82 5.40 8.97 -11.52
C ALA A 82 4.06 9.43 -12.14
N GLY A 83 3.72 8.93 -13.33
CA GLY A 83 2.45 9.27 -13.99
C GLY A 83 1.22 8.77 -13.22
N LEU A 84 1.34 7.67 -12.49
CA LEU A 84 0.28 7.19 -11.59
C LEU A 84 0.13 8.09 -10.36
N ILE A 85 1.24 8.55 -9.78
CA ILE A 85 1.24 9.54 -8.69
C ILE A 85 0.55 10.84 -9.13
N ASP A 86 0.92 11.38 -10.28
CA ASP A 86 0.30 12.58 -10.84
C ASP A 86 -1.22 12.38 -11.05
N ALA A 87 -1.62 11.24 -11.63
CA ALA A 87 -3.03 10.93 -11.85
C ALA A 87 -3.84 10.82 -10.54
N VAL A 88 -3.24 10.26 -9.49
CA VAL A 88 -3.86 10.19 -8.16
C VAL A 88 -3.99 11.59 -7.56
N HIS A 89 -2.95 12.41 -7.60
CA HIS A 89 -3.01 13.77 -7.06
C HIS A 89 -4.04 14.62 -7.82
N ASP A 90 -4.11 14.50 -9.15
CA ASP A 90 -5.07 15.20 -10.00
C ASP A 90 -6.51 14.72 -9.90
N THR A 91 -6.73 13.49 -9.44
CA THR A 91 -8.07 12.94 -9.27
C THR A 91 -8.52 13.00 -7.81
N LEU A 92 -7.75 12.39 -6.90
CA LEU A 92 -8.10 12.19 -5.50
C LEU A 92 -7.64 13.34 -4.60
N GLY A 93 -6.69 14.17 -5.04
CA GLY A 93 -6.33 15.44 -4.38
C GLY A 93 -7.23 16.62 -4.76
N ARG A 94 -8.36 16.35 -5.41
CA ARG A 94 -9.40 17.32 -5.76
C ARG A 94 -10.75 16.96 -5.17
N ASP A 95 -11.66 17.91 -5.12
CA ASP A 95 -13.07 17.64 -4.80
C ASP A 95 -13.69 16.61 -5.78
N ARG A 96 -14.88 16.10 -5.44
CA ARG A 96 -15.57 15.09 -6.26
C ARG A 96 -15.98 15.60 -7.65
N ALA A 97 -16.10 16.91 -7.83
CA ALA A 97 -16.39 17.52 -9.12
C ALA A 97 -15.13 17.75 -9.97
N GLY A 98 -13.94 17.47 -9.43
CA GLY A 98 -12.64 17.71 -10.05
C GLY A 98 -12.29 19.20 -10.18
N LYS A 99 -13.01 20.09 -9.49
CA LYS A 99 -12.89 21.55 -9.72
C LYS A 99 -11.77 22.17 -8.91
N ALA A 100 -11.77 21.97 -7.59
CA ALA A 100 -10.79 22.53 -6.68
C ALA A 100 -9.86 21.45 -6.10
N ARG A 101 -8.63 21.84 -5.75
CA ARG A 101 -7.76 21.05 -4.88
C ARG A 101 -8.37 20.99 -3.46
N LEU A 102 -8.09 19.92 -2.73
CA LEU A 102 -8.56 19.77 -1.36
C LEU A 102 -7.79 20.71 -0.40
N GLY A 103 -8.49 21.26 0.59
CA GLY A 103 -7.89 22.06 1.65
C GLY A 103 -6.89 23.10 1.16
N ASN A 104 -5.68 23.06 1.70
CA ASN A 104 -4.58 23.98 1.36
C ASN A 104 -3.64 23.43 0.27
N ALA A 105 -4.04 22.41 -0.50
CA ALA A 105 -3.19 21.82 -1.53
C ALA A 105 -3.00 22.76 -2.73
N THR A 106 -1.76 22.83 -3.22
CA THR A 106 -1.37 23.58 -4.43
C THR A 106 -0.89 22.62 -5.52
N VAL A 107 -0.32 23.14 -6.61
CA VAL A 107 0.32 22.29 -7.62
C VAL A 107 1.65 21.74 -7.10
N GLU A 108 2.38 22.54 -6.34
CA GLU A 108 3.69 22.22 -5.78
C GLU A 108 3.59 21.36 -4.51
N GLU A 109 2.51 21.51 -3.75
CA GLU A 109 2.22 20.81 -2.51
C GLU A 109 0.84 20.09 -2.59
N PRO A 110 0.70 19.09 -3.49
CA PRO A 110 -0.58 18.49 -3.86
C PRO A 110 -1.24 17.67 -2.75
N THR A 111 -0.50 17.33 -1.69
CA THR A 111 -0.98 16.45 -0.61
C THR A 111 -1.43 17.20 0.65
N ARG A 112 -1.32 18.54 0.70
CA ARG A 112 -1.68 19.35 1.88
C ARG A 112 -3.17 19.40 2.23
N GLY A 113 -4.04 18.90 1.36
CA GLY A 113 -5.47 18.71 1.64
C GLY A 113 -5.84 17.26 1.95
N GLY A 114 -4.84 16.39 2.10
CA GLY A 114 -5.04 14.95 2.05
C GLY A 114 -5.50 14.46 0.69
N LEU A 115 -6.08 13.25 0.67
CA LEU A 115 -6.53 12.57 -0.54
C LEU A 115 -7.83 11.83 -0.28
N ARG A 116 -8.77 11.92 -1.21
CA ARG A 116 -10.00 11.13 -1.17
C ARG A 116 -9.71 9.64 -1.29
N ILE A 117 -10.60 8.83 -0.75
CA ILE A 117 -10.61 7.37 -0.94
C ILE A 117 -10.85 7.06 -2.43
N GLY A 118 -11.77 7.80 -3.06
CA GLY A 118 -12.19 7.59 -4.44
C GLY A 118 -13.44 6.72 -4.56
N LYS A 119 -14.30 6.66 -3.54
CA LYS A 119 -15.55 5.88 -3.60
C LYS A 119 -16.53 6.45 -4.62
N VAL A 120 -17.32 5.57 -5.24
CA VAL A 120 -18.39 5.94 -6.19
C VAL A 120 -19.43 6.82 -5.49
N HIS A 121 -19.81 6.50 -4.26
CA HIS A 121 -20.80 7.25 -3.50
C HIS A 121 -20.17 8.42 -2.72
N GLY A 122 -20.93 9.50 -2.50
CA GLY A 122 -20.51 10.63 -1.67
C GLY A 122 -20.58 10.33 -0.16
N GLU A 123 -20.13 11.28 0.67
CA GLU A 123 -19.95 11.11 2.12
C GLU A 123 -21.22 10.73 2.90
N GLY A 124 -22.41 11.06 2.37
CA GLY A 124 -23.70 10.70 2.97
C GLY A 124 -24.09 9.22 2.81
N HIS A 125 -23.29 8.40 2.13
CA HIS A 125 -23.54 6.97 1.94
C HIS A 125 -22.72 6.13 2.94
N PRO A 126 -23.22 4.96 3.41
CA PRO A 126 -22.45 4.07 4.29
C PRO A 126 -21.10 3.64 3.69
N ASP A 127 -21.07 3.38 2.38
CA ASP A 127 -19.83 3.17 1.59
C ASP A 127 -19.41 4.44 0.84
N GLY A 128 -19.57 5.59 1.50
CA GLY A 128 -19.28 6.91 0.94
C GLY A 128 -17.79 7.20 0.88
N ASP A 129 -17.44 8.20 0.09
CA ASP A 129 -16.10 8.79 0.04
C ASP A 129 -15.74 9.52 1.34
N GLY A 130 -14.55 10.09 1.39
CA GLY A 130 -13.95 10.67 2.61
C GLY A 130 -12.44 10.50 2.55
N GLN A 131 -11.79 10.47 3.71
CA GLN A 131 -10.38 10.10 3.82
C GLN A 131 -10.23 8.98 4.87
N TYR A 132 -9.53 7.91 4.51
CA TYR A 132 -9.18 6.81 5.43
C TYR A 132 -7.73 6.95 5.85
N PHE A 133 -7.46 6.86 7.16
CA PHE A 133 -6.11 7.01 7.69
C PHE A 133 -5.13 5.99 7.07
N HIS A 134 -5.47 4.71 7.09
CA HIS A 134 -4.64 3.63 6.53
C HIS A 134 -4.43 3.76 5.01
N TYR A 135 -5.33 4.43 4.27
CA TYR A 135 -5.11 4.67 2.83
C TYR A 135 -4.10 5.79 2.63
N LEU A 136 -4.16 6.86 3.44
CA LEU A 136 -3.18 7.94 3.40
C LEU A 136 -1.79 7.47 3.81
N THR A 137 -1.66 6.61 4.83
CA THR A 137 -0.37 6.04 5.22
C THR A 137 0.19 5.09 4.16
N LYS A 138 -0.63 4.23 3.54
CA LYS A 138 -0.19 3.43 2.39
C LYS A 138 0.29 4.29 1.21
N TRP A 139 -0.37 5.41 0.95
CA TRP A 139 0.08 6.35 -0.08
C TRP A 139 1.38 7.07 0.30
N ALA A 140 1.52 7.51 1.55
CA ALA A 140 2.75 8.10 2.07
C ALA A 140 3.92 7.09 1.99
N PHE A 141 3.67 5.81 2.26
CA PHE A 141 4.62 4.73 2.03
C PHE A 141 5.02 4.64 0.55
N ALA A 142 4.07 4.61 -0.38
CA ALA A 142 4.36 4.55 -1.82
C ALA A 142 5.20 5.75 -2.30
N LEU A 143 4.88 6.96 -1.85
CA LEU A 143 5.64 8.18 -2.12
C LEU A 143 7.07 8.12 -1.56
N ASN A 144 7.23 7.62 -0.34
CA ASN A 144 8.54 7.39 0.26
C ASN A 144 9.36 6.39 -0.55
N ARG A 145 8.77 5.27 -0.97
CA ARG A 145 9.44 4.29 -1.85
C ARG A 145 9.85 4.92 -3.19
N MET A 146 8.98 5.74 -3.79
CA MET A 146 9.30 6.46 -5.03
C MET A 146 10.50 7.39 -4.84
N SER A 147 10.55 8.14 -3.74
CA SER A 147 11.69 9.01 -3.42
C SER A 147 13.01 8.26 -3.37
N LEU A 148 13.01 7.06 -2.77
CA LEU A 148 14.21 6.22 -2.70
C LEU A 148 14.61 5.66 -4.07
N ALA A 149 13.63 5.28 -4.89
CA ALA A 149 13.85 4.65 -6.20
C ALA A 149 14.31 5.63 -7.27
N SER A 150 13.76 6.85 -7.28
CA SER A 150 14.14 7.91 -8.24
C SER A 150 15.27 8.79 -7.74
N GLY A 151 15.49 8.87 -6.43
CA GLY A 151 16.40 9.81 -5.80
C GLY A 151 15.85 11.24 -5.72
N GLU A 152 14.59 11.47 -6.11
CA GLU A 152 13.94 12.78 -6.02
C GLU A 152 13.30 12.97 -4.63
N ALA A 153 13.84 13.89 -3.83
CA ALA A 153 13.36 14.18 -2.48
C ALA A 153 11.91 14.71 -2.43
N LYS A 154 11.39 15.23 -3.56
CA LYS A 154 10.03 15.80 -3.64
C LYS A 154 8.94 14.80 -3.22
N TYR A 155 9.09 13.52 -3.57
CA TYR A 155 8.08 12.52 -3.23
C TYR A 155 8.01 12.28 -1.72
N ASN A 156 9.15 12.21 -1.02
CA ASN A 156 9.14 12.09 0.44
C ASN A 156 8.65 13.38 1.11
N ARG A 157 8.93 14.56 0.54
CA ARG A 157 8.32 15.81 1.00
C ARG A 157 6.79 15.80 0.88
N TRP A 158 6.23 15.29 -0.22
CA TRP A 158 4.78 15.13 -0.35
C TRP A 158 4.20 14.12 0.65
N ALA A 159 4.94 13.06 0.98
CA ALA A 159 4.56 12.12 2.05
C ALA A 159 4.53 12.81 3.43
N LEU A 160 5.55 13.63 3.72
CA LEU A 160 5.63 14.44 4.94
C LEU A 160 4.45 15.42 5.04
N GLN A 161 4.20 16.20 3.98
CA GLN A 161 3.08 17.14 3.91
C GLN A 161 1.73 16.47 4.08
N LEU A 162 1.57 15.26 3.53
CA LEU A 162 0.35 14.46 3.69
C LEU A 162 0.11 14.11 5.16
N ILE A 163 1.15 13.67 5.85
CA ILE A 163 1.08 13.29 7.27
C ILE A 163 0.79 14.51 8.13
N GLU A 164 1.54 15.60 7.96
CA GLU A 164 1.36 16.85 8.71
C GLU A 164 -0.05 17.42 8.53
N ALA A 165 -0.59 17.37 7.31
CA ALA A 165 -1.92 17.88 7.02
C ALA A 165 -3.03 17.00 7.61
N ALA A 166 -2.91 15.67 7.51
CA ALA A 166 -3.99 14.78 7.90
C ALA A 166 -3.99 14.43 9.40
N HIS A 167 -2.82 14.29 10.03
CA HIS A 167 -2.69 13.76 11.39
C HIS A 167 -3.57 14.49 12.43
N PRO A 168 -3.61 15.84 12.49
CA PRO A 168 -4.42 16.55 13.49
C PRO A 168 -5.92 16.29 13.38
N HIS A 169 -6.39 15.86 12.22
CA HIS A 169 -7.82 15.60 11.96
C HIS A 169 -8.20 14.15 12.28
N PHE A 170 -7.24 13.23 12.22
CA PHE A 170 -7.45 11.84 12.61
C PHE A 170 -7.20 11.60 14.10
N VAL A 171 -6.30 12.35 14.73
CA VAL A 171 -5.85 12.10 16.11
C VAL A 171 -6.43 13.13 17.07
N ALA A 172 -7.28 12.65 17.99
CA ALA A 172 -7.79 13.43 19.10
C ALA A 172 -6.88 13.26 20.33
N GLY A 173 -6.66 14.35 21.08
CA GLY A 173 -5.81 14.32 22.27
C GLY A 173 -4.32 14.20 21.95
N SER A 174 -3.86 14.67 20.79
CA SER A 174 -2.43 14.73 20.43
C SER A 174 -1.59 15.39 21.54
N GLY A 175 -0.45 14.78 21.86
CA GLY A 175 0.44 15.22 22.95
C GLY A 175 -0.06 14.89 24.37
N SER A 176 -1.27 14.34 24.52
CA SER A 176 -1.77 13.85 25.82
C SER A 176 -1.24 12.44 26.14
N GLY A 177 -1.56 11.94 27.34
CA GLY A 177 -1.22 10.57 27.74
C GLY A 177 -2.06 9.49 27.03
N GLU A 178 -3.23 9.85 26.51
CA GLU A 178 -4.19 8.90 25.92
C GLU A 178 -4.73 9.42 24.57
N PRO A 179 -3.86 9.59 23.55
CA PRO A 179 -4.31 9.88 22.20
C PRO A 179 -5.17 8.71 21.69
N HIS A 180 -6.17 9.04 20.88
CA HIS A 180 -6.97 8.07 20.13
C HIS A 180 -7.27 8.62 18.74
N MET A 181 -7.64 7.76 17.81
CA MET A 181 -7.83 8.18 16.43
C MET A 181 -9.11 7.65 15.79
N TRP A 182 -9.53 8.36 14.74
CA TRP A 182 -10.69 8.04 13.92
C TRP A 182 -10.28 7.20 12.72
N TRP A 183 -11.13 6.27 12.32
CA TRP A 183 -10.87 5.42 11.15
C TRP A 183 -11.06 6.20 9.84
N LYS A 184 -12.04 7.11 9.81
CA LYS A 184 -12.44 7.88 8.63
C LYS A 184 -12.85 9.31 9.00
N ILE A 185 -12.41 10.27 8.20
CA ILE A 185 -12.83 11.68 8.28
C ILE A 185 -13.47 12.15 6.96
N SER A 186 -14.10 13.31 7.00
CA SER A 186 -14.70 13.95 5.82
C SER A 186 -13.63 14.35 4.78
N ILE A 187 -14.05 14.54 3.53
CA ILE A 187 -13.21 14.93 2.39
C ILE A 187 -12.47 16.23 2.70
N ASP A 188 -13.13 17.19 3.33
CA ASP A 188 -12.58 18.48 3.72
C ASP A 188 -11.86 18.47 5.09
N MET A 189 -11.75 17.29 5.72
CA MET A 189 -11.19 17.07 7.05
C MET A 189 -11.87 17.83 8.20
N SER A 190 -13.07 18.38 8.00
CA SER A 190 -13.77 19.16 9.02
C SER A 190 -14.30 18.35 10.20
N HIS A 191 -14.58 17.05 10.02
CA HIS A 191 -15.11 16.20 11.09
C HIS A 191 -14.82 14.71 10.89
N PRO A 192 -14.83 13.91 11.97
CA PRO A 192 -14.83 12.44 11.88
C PRO A 192 -16.13 11.93 11.27
N VAL A 193 -16.02 10.93 10.38
CA VAL A 193 -17.15 10.23 9.77
C VAL A 193 -17.35 8.87 10.42
N VAL A 194 -16.27 8.21 10.84
CA VAL A 194 -16.34 6.97 11.60
C VAL A 194 -15.48 7.10 12.86
N HIS A 195 -16.16 7.08 14.00
CA HIS A 195 -15.57 7.33 15.32
C HIS A 195 -14.86 6.13 15.96
N SER A 196 -14.87 4.96 15.32
CA SER A 196 -14.04 3.84 15.74
C SER A 196 -12.61 4.00 15.23
N GLU A 197 -11.66 3.29 15.85
CA GLU A 197 -10.28 3.16 15.41
C GLU A 197 -10.09 1.84 14.65
N GLY A 198 -9.34 1.84 13.54
CA GLY A 198 -8.94 0.61 12.87
C GLY A 198 -7.96 -0.22 13.72
N ASN A 199 -8.03 -1.55 13.63
CA ASN A 199 -7.19 -2.43 14.45
C ASN A 199 -5.68 -2.14 14.27
N LEU A 200 -5.27 -1.83 13.03
CA LEU A 200 -3.88 -1.55 12.68
C LEU A 200 -3.54 -0.06 12.50
N ASP A 201 -4.52 0.86 12.52
CA ASP A 201 -4.28 2.27 12.16
C ASP A 201 -3.09 2.91 12.94
N PRO A 202 -2.95 2.74 14.27
CA PRO A 202 -1.77 3.26 14.98
C PRO A 202 -0.44 2.62 14.56
N PHE A 203 -0.44 1.36 14.16
CA PHE A 203 0.74 0.64 13.69
C PHE A 203 1.14 1.09 12.28
N ASP A 204 0.15 1.26 11.39
CA ASP A 204 0.34 1.86 10.06
C ASP A 204 0.98 3.24 10.18
N GLY A 205 0.45 4.08 11.07
CA GLY A 205 1.00 5.41 11.37
C GLY A 205 2.42 5.33 11.90
N LEU A 206 2.67 4.53 12.93
CA LEU A 206 3.99 4.40 13.55
C LEU A 206 5.07 4.01 12.54
N VAL A 207 4.83 2.94 11.77
CA VAL A 207 5.80 2.41 10.81
C VAL A 207 6.01 3.41 9.67
N THR A 208 4.92 3.89 9.07
CA THR A 208 5.01 4.78 7.90
C THR A 208 5.67 6.11 8.27
N TYR A 209 5.33 6.71 9.41
CA TYR A 209 5.89 8.00 9.82
C TYR A 209 7.39 7.89 10.09
N ARG A 210 7.84 6.78 10.68
CA ARG A 210 9.28 6.53 10.85
C ARG A 210 10.00 6.39 9.53
N LEU A 211 9.45 5.67 8.56
CA LEU A 211 10.04 5.52 7.22
C LEU A 211 10.11 6.86 6.47
N VAL A 212 9.05 7.68 6.57
CA VAL A 212 9.03 9.03 5.98
C VAL A 212 10.04 9.94 6.68
N GLN A 213 10.13 9.90 8.00
CA GLN A 213 11.08 10.70 8.77
C GLN A 213 12.54 10.28 8.51
N GLU A 214 12.83 8.99 8.37
CA GLU A 214 14.17 8.49 8.04
C GLU A 214 14.67 9.04 6.70
N ALA A 215 13.78 9.17 5.72
CA ALA A 215 14.10 9.71 4.40
C ALA A 215 13.91 11.24 4.28
N ALA A 216 13.56 11.93 5.37
CA ALA A 216 13.31 13.37 5.36
C ALA A 216 14.62 14.17 5.33
N GLU A 217 14.60 15.32 4.65
CA GLU A 217 15.73 16.26 4.62
C GLU A 217 15.99 16.89 5.99
N GLN A 218 14.92 17.05 6.79
CA GLN A 218 14.97 17.61 8.14
C GLN A 218 14.79 16.51 9.20
N PRO A 219 15.80 16.25 10.05
CA PRO A 219 15.67 15.27 11.11
C PRO A 219 14.58 15.64 12.13
N GLY A 220 13.73 14.66 12.47
CA GLY A 220 12.73 14.84 13.53
C GLY A 220 11.46 15.60 13.11
N ALA A 221 11.20 15.76 11.81
CA ALA A 221 10.03 16.47 11.29
C ALA A 221 8.68 15.91 11.78
N LEU A 222 8.60 14.61 12.08
CA LEU A 222 7.39 13.91 12.56
C LEU A 222 7.50 13.45 14.01
N ARG A 223 8.37 14.07 14.82
CA ARG A 223 8.65 13.58 16.19
C ARG A 223 7.38 13.52 17.06
N ARG A 224 6.47 14.48 16.91
CA ARG A 224 5.25 14.55 17.74
C ARG A 224 4.22 13.50 17.30
N GLU A 225 4.02 13.40 16.00
CA GLU A 225 3.11 12.48 15.33
C GLU A 225 3.53 11.04 15.59
N ILE A 226 4.84 10.74 15.52
CA ILE A 226 5.41 9.44 15.89
C ILE A 226 5.15 9.14 17.37
N ALA A 227 5.36 10.10 18.27
CA ALA A 227 5.14 9.89 19.70
C ALA A 227 3.65 9.61 20.03
N ASP A 228 2.70 10.22 19.31
CA ASP A 228 1.27 9.89 19.43
C ASP A 228 1.01 8.44 18.99
N MET A 229 1.55 8.02 17.85
CA MET A 229 1.42 6.65 17.35
C MET A 229 2.07 5.63 18.30
N GLU A 230 3.24 5.93 18.86
CA GLU A 230 3.89 5.10 19.88
C GLU A 230 3.00 4.89 21.10
N ARG A 231 2.40 5.96 21.64
CA ARG A 231 1.48 5.85 22.78
C ARG A 231 0.28 4.95 22.47
N MET A 232 -0.36 5.15 21.32
CA MET A 232 -1.50 4.32 20.90
C MET A 232 -1.10 2.85 20.71
N VAL A 233 0.03 2.59 20.04
CA VAL A 233 0.56 1.23 19.87
C VAL A 233 0.83 0.57 21.22
N GLN A 234 1.54 1.25 22.14
CA GLN A 234 1.87 0.72 23.47
C GLN A 234 0.62 0.37 24.28
N ASN A 235 -0.45 1.17 24.17
CA ASN A 235 -1.71 0.92 24.86
C ASN A 235 -2.47 -0.30 24.31
N LYS A 236 -2.33 -0.64 23.02
CA LYS A 236 -3.15 -1.67 22.36
C LYS A 236 -2.45 -2.99 22.04
N TYR A 237 -1.15 -3.00 21.75
CA TYR A 237 -0.50 -4.18 21.12
C TYR A 237 -0.63 -5.47 21.94
N ARG A 238 -0.60 -5.37 23.28
CA ARG A 238 -0.78 -6.53 24.18
C ARG A 238 -2.14 -7.21 24.02
N ARG A 239 -3.13 -6.51 23.48
CA ARG A 239 -4.49 -6.99 23.21
C ARG A 239 -4.75 -7.28 21.73
N TYR A 240 -3.78 -7.02 20.84
CA TYR A 240 -3.92 -7.31 19.40
C TYR A 240 -4.33 -8.76 19.18
N ARG A 241 -5.45 -8.94 18.44
CA ARG A 241 -6.01 -10.20 17.98
C ARG A 241 -6.79 -9.93 16.70
N SER A 242 -6.81 -10.89 15.79
CA SER A 242 -7.60 -10.83 14.57
C SER A 242 -7.89 -12.24 14.07
N ASN A 243 -8.99 -12.38 13.34
CA ASN A 243 -9.34 -13.57 12.55
C ASN A 243 -9.55 -13.22 11.07
N ASP A 244 -9.21 -11.98 10.68
CA ASP A 244 -9.30 -11.48 9.32
C ASP A 244 -7.95 -11.70 8.61
N PRO A 245 -7.88 -12.50 7.54
CA PRO A 245 -6.63 -12.78 6.84
C PRO A 245 -5.91 -11.54 6.30
N LEU A 246 -6.66 -10.49 5.92
CA LEU A 246 -6.05 -9.25 5.46
C LEU A 246 -5.34 -8.55 6.62
N ASP A 247 -6.03 -8.34 7.72
CA ASP A 247 -5.50 -7.69 8.92
C ASP A 247 -4.28 -8.46 9.46
N LEU A 248 -4.32 -9.79 9.49
CA LEU A 248 -3.18 -10.61 9.91
C LEU A 248 -1.97 -10.50 8.96
N GLY A 249 -2.21 -10.44 7.65
CA GLY A 249 -1.15 -10.20 6.66
C GLY A 249 -0.53 -8.81 6.77
N GLU A 250 -1.37 -7.79 6.92
CA GLU A 250 -0.94 -6.40 7.12
C GLU A 250 -0.17 -6.24 8.44
N ALA A 251 -0.57 -6.94 9.51
CA ALA A 251 0.15 -6.97 10.78
C ALA A 251 1.55 -7.59 10.65
N LEU A 252 1.68 -8.67 9.88
CA LEU A 252 2.98 -9.25 9.53
C LEU A 252 3.82 -8.26 8.70
N TRP A 253 3.22 -7.59 7.71
CA TRP A 253 3.92 -6.55 6.95
C TRP A 253 4.31 -5.35 7.82
N LEU A 254 3.53 -4.91 8.80
CA LEU A 254 3.93 -3.79 9.64
C LEU A 254 5.04 -4.17 10.62
N SER A 255 4.90 -5.31 11.28
CA SER A 255 5.87 -5.78 12.28
C SER A 255 7.24 -6.10 11.69
N HIS A 256 7.34 -6.53 10.43
CA HIS A 256 8.65 -6.86 9.83
C HIS A 256 9.59 -5.65 9.73
N TRP A 257 9.05 -4.43 9.67
CA TRP A 257 9.86 -3.19 9.66
C TRP A 257 10.59 -2.95 10.97
N ALA A 258 10.10 -3.53 12.08
CA ALA A 258 10.63 -3.38 13.42
C ALA A 258 11.25 -4.68 13.96
N LEU A 259 11.63 -5.63 13.11
CA LEU A 259 12.31 -6.89 13.50
C LEU A 259 13.67 -7.03 12.80
N PRO A 260 14.64 -7.79 13.36
CA PRO A 260 14.59 -8.55 14.62
C PRO A 260 14.99 -7.74 15.87
N GLU A 261 15.66 -6.60 15.70
CA GLU A 261 16.22 -5.80 16.81
C GLU A 261 15.24 -4.79 17.43
N GLY A 262 13.97 -4.81 17.04
CA GLY A 262 13.02 -3.76 17.42
C GLY A 262 12.12 -4.09 18.60
N GLU A 263 11.04 -3.33 18.69
CA GLU A 263 10.22 -3.20 19.89
C GLU A 263 9.38 -4.45 20.19
N ALA A 264 9.08 -4.66 21.47
CA ALA A 264 8.26 -5.78 21.95
C ALA A 264 6.88 -5.90 21.26
N TRP A 265 6.32 -4.79 20.76
CA TRP A 265 5.07 -4.83 20.02
C TRP A 265 5.20 -5.60 18.70
N ALA A 266 6.30 -5.44 17.98
CA ALA A 266 6.50 -6.02 16.67
C ALA A 266 6.62 -7.54 16.78
N GLN A 267 7.41 -8.00 17.75
CA GLN A 267 7.53 -9.43 18.04
C GLN A 267 6.18 -10.05 18.43
N LEU A 268 5.47 -9.46 19.40
CA LEU A 268 4.20 -10.02 19.87
C LEU A 268 3.12 -10.04 18.78
N VAL A 269 3.03 -8.97 17.99
CA VAL A 269 2.07 -8.87 16.89
C VAL A 269 2.41 -9.87 15.78
N ALA A 270 3.69 -10.02 15.42
CA ALA A 270 4.12 -11.00 14.43
C ALA A 270 3.81 -12.44 14.85
N GLU A 271 4.16 -12.81 16.10
CA GLU A 271 3.89 -14.13 16.67
C GLU A 271 2.40 -14.45 16.68
N ARG A 272 1.56 -13.52 17.16
CA ARG A 272 0.10 -13.71 17.18
C ARG A 272 -0.51 -13.78 15.79
N SER A 273 -0.02 -12.97 14.87
CA SER A 273 -0.54 -12.94 13.51
C SER A 273 -0.21 -14.24 12.77
N SER A 274 1.03 -14.70 12.90
CA SER A 274 1.48 -15.99 12.36
C SER A 274 0.66 -17.15 12.93
N ALA A 275 0.49 -17.23 14.26
CA ALA A 275 -0.30 -18.28 14.90
C ALA A 275 -1.78 -18.27 14.47
N ALA A 276 -2.40 -17.09 14.33
CA ALA A 276 -3.78 -16.97 13.88
C ALA A 276 -3.94 -17.35 12.40
N LEU A 277 -2.98 -17.02 11.54
CA LEU A 277 -2.98 -17.47 10.14
C LEU A 277 -2.81 -18.99 10.03
N ASP A 278 -1.98 -19.59 10.89
CA ASP A 278 -1.85 -21.05 10.99
C ASP A 278 -3.16 -21.70 11.44
N ASP A 279 -3.87 -21.14 12.42
CA ASP A 279 -5.20 -21.61 12.84
C ASP A 279 -6.24 -21.50 11.69
N LEU A 280 -6.29 -20.38 10.97
CA LEU A 280 -7.14 -20.23 9.77
C LEU A 280 -6.82 -21.28 8.71
N TRP A 281 -5.53 -21.56 8.49
CA TRP A 281 -5.10 -22.60 7.56
C TRP A 281 -5.54 -23.99 8.01
N CYS A 282 -5.36 -24.34 9.28
CA CYS A 282 -5.77 -25.63 9.85
C CYS A 282 -7.29 -25.83 9.78
N ARG A 283 -8.08 -24.78 10.07
CA ARG A 283 -9.55 -24.80 9.96
C ARG A 283 -10.07 -24.82 8.52
N GLY A 284 -9.19 -24.68 7.53
CA GLY A 284 -9.54 -24.77 6.12
C GLY A 284 -10.20 -23.51 5.56
N TYR A 285 -9.97 -22.33 6.16
CA TYR A 285 -10.43 -21.05 5.61
C TYR A 285 -9.99 -20.88 4.15
N PHE A 286 -8.70 -21.06 3.88
CA PHE A 286 -8.09 -20.94 2.54
C PHE A 286 -8.43 -22.09 1.58
N ARG A 287 -9.18 -23.11 2.05
CA ARG A 287 -9.65 -24.25 1.25
C ARG A 287 -11.16 -24.18 0.96
N GLN A 288 -11.85 -23.14 1.44
CA GLN A 288 -13.25 -22.92 1.09
C GLN A 288 -13.41 -22.63 -0.41
N PRO A 289 -14.60 -22.86 -0.98
CA PRO A 289 -14.91 -22.45 -2.34
C PRO A 289 -14.77 -20.93 -2.55
N GLU A 290 -14.49 -20.53 -3.80
CA GLU A 290 -14.25 -19.13 -4.20
C GLU A 290 -15.27 -18.11 -3.66
N PRO A 291 -16.59 -18.36 -3.70
CA PRO A 291 -17.59 -17.38 -3.25
C PRO A 291 -17.49 -17.00 -1.76
N TYR A 292 -16.90 -17.86 -0.93
CA TYR A 292 -16.76 -17.67 0.51
C TYR A 292 -15.44 -17.04 0.93
N ARG A 293 -14.56 -16.74 -0.03
CA ARG A 293 -13.23 -16.18 0.19
C ARG A 293 -13.13 -14.85 -0.51
N LEU A 294 -12.13 -14.04 -0.18
CA LEU A 294 -11.85 -12.75 -0.83
C LEU A 294 -10.39 -12.69 -1.23
N ALA A 295 -10.12 -12.67 -2.54
CA ALA A 295 -8.78 -12.77 -3.11
C ALA A 295 -7.82 -11.69 -2.57
N PHE A 296 -8.23 -10.42 -2.60
CA PHE A 296 -7.39 -9.32 -2.10
C PHE A 296 -7.02 -9.48 -0.63
N ARG A 297 -7.89 -10.08 0.20
CA ARG A 297 -7.59 -10.33 1.61
C ARG A 297 -6.49 -11.38 1.77
N GLU A 298 -6.57 -12.44 0.98
CA GLU A 298 -5.56 -13.50 0.97
C GLU A 298 -4.24 -13.04 0.36
N PHE A 299 -4.28 -12.10 -0.59
CA PHE A 299 -3.05 -11.48 -1.10
C PHE A 299 -2.36 -10.56 -0.09
N GLY A 300 -3.12 -9.94 0.82
CA GLY A 300 -2.56 -9.30 2.00
C GLY A 300 -1.84 -10.30 2.91
N THR A 301 -2.46 -11.46 3.16
CA THR A 301 -1.82 -12.57 3.88
C THR A 301 -0.51 -13.00 3.24
N THR A 302 -0.53 -13.33 1.95
CA THR A 302 0.65 -13.85 1.26
C THR A 302 1.74 -12.80 1.11
N LEU A 303 1.41 -11.52 0.97
CA LEU A 303 2.40 -10.45 1.02
C LEU A 303 3.08 -10.39 2.39
N GLY A 304 2.30 -10.32 3.47
CA GLY A 304 2.82 -10.27 4.85
C GLY A 304 3.67 -11.48 5.22
N ALA A 305 3.21 -12.68 4.87
CA ALA A 305 3.91 -13.93 5.16
C ALA A 305 5.25 -14.06 4.43
N GLN A 306 5.39 -13.45 3.24
CA GLN A 306 6.64 -13.50 2.48
C GLN A 306 7.70 -12.52 2.99
N VAL A 307 7.30 -11.40 3.59
CA VAL A 307 8.24 -10.38 4.08
C VAL A 307 8.59 -10.54 5.56
N ASN A 308 7.77 -11.28 6.31
CA ASN A 308 7.97 -11.45 7.75
C ASN A 308 8.50 -12.86 8.07
N PRO A 309 9.71 -13.00 8.63
CA PRO A 309 10.29 -14.30 8.95
C PRO A 309 9.49 -15.09 10.00
N ALA A 310 8.64 -14.44 10.80
CA ALA A 310 7.80 -15.09 11.81
C ALA A 310 6.70 -15.98 11.20
N ALA A 311 6.36 -15.81 9.91
CA ALA A 311 5.43 -16.71 9.23
C ALA A 311 6.00 -18.14 9.12
N GLY A 312 7.33 -18.29 9.03
CA GLY A 312 7.98 -19.59 8.92
C GLY A 312 7.96 -20.18 7.50
N GLY A 313 8.86 -21.13 7.26
CA GLY A 313 9.12 -21.68 5.92
C GLY A 313 7.92 -22.40 5.28
N GLN A 314 6.98 -22.92 6.08
CA GLN A 314 5.80 -23.60 5.55
C GLN A 314 4.89 -22.68 4.70
N TRP A 315 4.99 -21.35 4.88
CA TRP A 315 4.18 -20.41 4.11
C TRP A 315 4.61 -20.28 2.65
N ALA A 316 5.82 -20.71 2.27
CA ALA A 316 6.26 -20.69 0.87
C ALA A 316 5.32 -21.51 -0.03
N GLU A 317 5.04 -22.77 0.35
CA GLU A 317 4.13 -23.65 -0.40
C GLU A 317 2.67 -23.17 -0.34
N ARG A 318 2.26 -22.56 0.78
CA ARG A 318 0.90 -22.01 0.95
C ARG A 318 0.68 -20.81 0.04
N VAL A 319 1.67 -19.93 -0.09
CA VAL A 319 1.65 -18.79 -1.01
C VAL A 319 1.50 -19.29 -2.45
N ASP A 320 2.29 -20.27 -2.87
CA ASP A 320 2.20 -20.86 -4.21
C ASP A 320 0.80 -21.44 -4.48
N SER A 321 0.26 -22.19 -3.51
CA SER A 321 -1.08 -22.77 -3.62
C SER A 321 -2.16 -21.70 -3.76
N LEU A 322 -2.07 -20.61 -2.99
CA LEU A 322 -3.02 -19.50 -3.04
C LEU A 322 -2.91 -18.72 -4.37
N HIS A 323 -1.70 -18.48 -4.86
CA HIS A 323 -1.49 -17.83 -6.17
C HIS A 323 -2.05 -18.67 -7.31
N GLN A 324 -1.76 -19.98 -7.33
CA GLN A 324 -2.28 -20.91 -8.32
C GLN A 324 -3.81 -20.99 -8.30
N PHE A 325 -4.43 -20.95 -7.12
CA PHE A 325 -5.89 -20.94 -7.01
C PHE A 325 -6.49 -19.67 -7.60
N TRP A 326 -5.99 -18.50 -7.20
CA TRP A 326 -6.62 -17.22 -7.57
C TRP A 326 -6.29 -16.75 -8.99
N VAL A 327 -5.25 -17.29 -9.63
CA VAL A 327 -4.82 -16.83 -10.97
C VAL A 327 -5.94 -16.87 -12.02
N GLN A 328 -6.88 -17.81 -11.89
CA GLN A 328 -8.02 -17.97 -12.80
C GLN A 328 -9.19 -17.01 -12.50
N HIS A 329 -9.15 -16.33 -11.35
CA HIS A 329 -10.24 -15.54 -10.78
C HIS A 329 -9.85 -14.07 -10.51
N LEU A 330 -8.66 -13.63 -10.95
CA LEU A 330 -8.13 -12.30 -10.60
C LEU A 330 -9.05 -11.12 -10.97
N PHE A 331 -9.83 -11.26 -12.03
CA PHE A 331 -10.67 -10.19 -12.58
C PHE A 331 -12.18 -10.49 -12.45
N THR A 332 -12.58 -11.49 -11.66
CA THR A 332 -14.00 -11.89 -11.54
C THR A 332 -14.75 -11.10 -10.47
N ARG A 333 -14.09 -10.72 -9.39
CA ARG A 333 -14.64 -9.91 -8.30
C ARG A 333 -13.57 -8.99 -7.73
N ASP A 334 -13.97 -7.80 -7.30
CA ASP A 334 -13.07 -6.78 -6.74
C ASP A 334 -11.92 -6.49 -7.72
N ALA A 335 -12.26 -6.36 -9.01
CA ALA A 335 -11.29 -6.36 -10.12
C ALA A 335 -10.38 -5.12 -10.11
N ASP A 336 -10.76 -4.11 -9.32
CA ASP A 336 -9.99 -2.90 -9.07
C ASP A 336 -8.85 -3.10 -8.07
N ILE A 337 -8.89 -4.11 -7.19
CA ILE A 337 -7.90 -4.30 -6.12
C ILE A 337 -7.21 -5.65 -6.19
N THR A 338 -7.98 -6.71 -6.48
CA THR A 338 -7.50 -8.10 -6.51
C THR A 338 -6.26 -8.28 -7.40
N PRO A 339 -6.23 -7.81 -8.67
CA PRO A 339 -5.07 -8.02 -9.52
C PRO A 339 -3.83 -7.24 -9.04
N VAL A 340 -4.02 -6.04 -8.49
CA VAL A 340 -2.89 -5.19 -8.08
C VAL A 340 -2.24 -5.74 -6.81
N MET A 341 -3.04 -6.23 -5.86
CA MET A 341 -2.50 -6.94 -4.68
C MET A 341 -1.90 -8.30 -5.05
N PHE A 342 -2.43 -8.99 -6.07
CA PHE A 342 -1.80 -10.20 -6.60
C PHE A 342 -0.39 -9.92 -7.13
N ALA A 343 -0.22 -8.89 -7.95
CA ALA A 343 1.09 -8.51 -8.47
C ALA A 343 2.09 -8.16 -7.36
N ALA A 344 1.64 -7.44 -6.32
CA ALA A 344 2.45 -7.16 -5.14
C ALA A 344 2.82 -8.45 -4.39
N SER A 345 1.91 -9.40 -4.29
CA SER A 345 2.19 -10.66 -3.64
C SER A 345 3.08 -11.59 -4.47
N LEU A 346 3.05 -11.54 -5.81
CA LEU A 346 3.95 -12.32 -6.66
C LEU A 346 5.40 -11.86 -6.51
N ALA A 347 5.60 -10.55 -6.41
CA ALA A 347 6.90 -9.92 -6.24
C ALA A 347 6.82 -8.86 -5.12
N PRO A 348 6.98 -9.26 -3.83
CA PRO A 348 6.89 -8.33 -2.70
C PRO A 348 7.81 -7.13 -2.82
N GLY A 349 9.05 -7.33 -3.30
CA GLY A 349 9.95 -6.27 -3.72
C GLY A 349 10.00 -5.09 -2.76
N ALA A 350 9.61 -3.90 -3.24
CA ALA A 350 9.65 -2.64 -2.50
C ALA A 350 8.76 -2.58 -1.24
N TRP A 351 7.91 -3.59 -0.99
CA TRP A 351 7.20 -3.78 0.27
C TRP A 351 8.08 -4.31 1.41
N ALA A 352 9.21 -4.95 1.07
CA ALA A 352 10.13 -5.57 2.03
C ALA A 352 11.21 -4.58 2.50
N ARG A 353 11.53 -4.64 3.80
CA ARG A 353 12.54 -3.78 4.44
C ARG A 353 13.90 -3.86 3.78
N ASP A 354 14.36 -5.07 3.51
CA ASP A 354 15.65 -5.41 2.91
C ASP A 354 15.76 -5.02 1.43
N TYR A 355 14.65 -4.60 0.80
CA TYR A 355 14.64 -4.08 -0.57
C TYR A 355 15.09 -2.61 -0.67
N THR A 356 15.12 -1.89 0.47
CA THR A 356 15.50 -0.47 0.54
C THR A 356 16.85 -0.15 -0.14
N PRO A 357 17.93 -0.93 0.04
CA PRO A 357 19.18 -0.70 -0.67
C PRO A 357 19.05 -0.82 -2.20
N ARG A 358 18.21 -1.73 -2.72
CA ARG A 358 18.00 -1.90 -4.16
C ARG A 358 17.32 -0.68 -4.78
N LEU A 359 16.37 -0.07 -4.08
CA LEU A 359 15.74 1.19 -4.53
C LEU A 359 16.78 2.31 -4.64
N ARG A 360 17.62 2.49 -3.60
CA ARG A 360 18.68 3.51 -3.60
C ARG A 360 19.73 3.27 -4.71
N GLN A 361 20.06 2.01 -4.99
CA GLN A 361 20.97 1.65 -6.08
C GLN A 361 20.37 1.96 -7.46
N LEU A 362 19.06 1.75 -7.66
CA LEU A 362 18.39 2.12 -8.90
C LEU A 362 18.54 3.63 -9.16
N ALA A 363 18.30 4.48 -8.15
CA ALA A 363 18.47 5.92 -8.26
C ALA A 363 19.91 6.36 -8.60
N GLN A 364 20.93 5.59 -8.17
CA GLN A 364 22.33 5.86 -8.51
C GLN A 364 22.64 5.49 -9.97
N ARG A 365 22.16 4.34 -10.44
CA ARG A 365 22.38 3.87 -11.81
C ARG A 365 21.80 4.82 -12.84
N LEU A 366 20.60 5.35 -12.58
CA LEU A 366 19.92 6.25 -13.51
C LEU A 366 20.63 7.61 -13.61
N ARG A 367 21.10 8.17 -12.49
CA ARG A 367 21.93 9.39 -12.48
C ARG A 367 23.27 9.20 -13.20
N GLY A 368 23.85 8.00 -13.14
CA GLY A 368 25.07 7.66 -13.86
C GLY A 368 24.91 7.51 -15.37
N ASN A 369 23.69 7.31 -15.87
CA ASN A 369 23.38 7.24 -17.30
C ASN A 369 23.02 8.61 -17.91
N GLU A 370 22.86 9.65 -17.10
CA GLU A 370 22.61 11.04 -17.53
C GLU A 370 23.91 11.88 -17.63
N GLN A 371 25.06 11.32 -17.22
CA GLN A 371 26.41 11.89 -17.40
C GLN A 371 27.13 11.20 -18.55
#